data_AF-A0A920MPX0-F1
#
_entry.id   AF-A0A920MPX0-F1
#
_cell.length_a   1.000
_cell.length_b   1.000
_cell.length_c   1.000
_cell.angle_alpha   90.00
_cell.angle_beta   90.00
_cell.angle_gamma   90.00
#
_symmetry.space_group_name_H-M   'P 1'
#
loop_
_entity.id
_entity.type
_entity.pdbx_description
1 polymer ?
#
loop_
_entity_poly.entity_id
_entity_poly.type
_entity_poly.pdbx_seq_one_letter_code
_entity_poly.pdbx_strand_id
1 'polypeptide(L)'
;MAGSENDSGFDIGRSFESFQKVIKQSGPAAAASYGLIVSILLFTFIGWYIDSNNDTSPIMTLIGLVVGMIIGFYHLVKTMTANKY
;
A
#
# COMPACT_ATOMS: atom_id res chain seq x y z
N MET A 1 25.21 -47.23 -12.10
CA MET A 1 24.04 -46.47 -12.54
C MET A 1 24.08 -45.12 -11.85
N ALA A 2 24.16 -44.05 -12.63
CA ALA A 2 24.16 -42.69 -12.14
C ALA A 2 22.73 -42.15 -12.09
N GLY A 3 22.45 -41.33 -11.09
CA GLY A 3 21.54 -40.21 -11.25
C GLY A 3 20.18 -40.33 -10.58
N SER A 4 19.86 -39.22 -9.90
CA SER A 4 18.56 -38.74 -9.43
C SER A 4 17.83 -39.60 -8.41
N GLU A 5 17.73 -39.10 -7.17
CA GLU A 5 16.42 -38.82 -6.56
C GLU A 5 16.59 -38.09 -5.21
N ASN A 6 15.79 -37.04 -5.03
CA ASN A 6 15.56 -36.24 -3.81
C ASN A 6 16.57 -35.15 -3.42
N ASP A 7 16.71 -34.14 -4.29
CA ASP A 7 17.28 -32.82 -3.98
C ASP A 7 16.18 -31.72 -3.91
N SER A 8 14.92 -32.09 -3.63
CA SER A 8 13.77 -31.17 -3.61
C SER A 8 13.45 -30.58 -2.23
N GLY A 9 14.08 -31.11 -1.16
CA GLY A 9 13.87 -30.64 0.22
C GLY A 9 14.74 -29.46 0.65
N PHE A 10 15.87 -29.22 -0.05
CA PHE A 10 16.89 -28.24 0.38
C PHE A 10 16.65 -26.82 -0.14
N ASP A 11 15.77 -26.62 -1.12
CA ASP A 11 15.52 -25.29 -1.70
C ASP A 11 14.26 -24.59 -1.19
N ILE A 12 13.19 -25.32 -0.84
CA ILE A 12 11.93 -24.69 -0.40
C ILE A 12 12.12 -23.93 0.91
N GLY A 13 12.85 -24.48 1.88
CA GLY A 13 13.13 -23.80 3.16
C GLY A 13 13.88 -22.47 2.98
N ARG A 14 14.93 -22.47 2.14
CA ARG A 14 15.72 -21.26 1.82
C ARG A 14 14.94 -20.25 1.00
N SER A 15 14.10 -20.70 0.07
CA SER A 15 13.18 -19.84 -0.68
C SER A 15 12.15 -19.18 0.24
N PHE A 16 11.57 -19.92 1.20
CA PHE A 16 10.65 -19.36 2.19
C PHE A 16 11.35 -18.37 3.13
N GLU A 17 12.58 -18.65 3.56
CA GLU A 17 13.36 -17.74 4.41
C GLU A 17 13.72 -16.45 3.66
N SER A 18 14.09 -16.57 2.38
CA SER A 18 14.35 -15.45 1.47
C SER A 18 13.07 -14.63 1.23
N PHE A 19 11.93 -15.29 1.03
CA PHE A 19 10.63 -14.65 0.89
C PHE A 19 10.18 -13.93 2.16
N GLN A 20 10.37 -14.54 3.33
CA GLN A 20 10.11 -13.91 4.62
C GLN A 20 10.99 -12.69 4.84
N LYS A 21 12.27 -12.76 4.46
CA LYS A 21 13.19 -11.62 4.53
C LYS A 21 12.70 -10.46 3.66
N VAL A 22 12.29 -10.76 2.42
CA VAL A 22 11.71 -9.76 1.50
C VAL A 22 10.42 -9.18 2.08
N ILE A 23 9.47 -10.01 2.52
CA ILE A 23 8.22 -9.54 3.13
C ILE A 23 8.48 -8.67 4.35
N LYS A 24 9.38 -9.08 5.24
CA LYS A 24 9.68 -8.35 6.48
C LYS A 24 10.31 -6.99 6.19
N GLN A 25 11.11 -6.90 5.13
CA GLN A 25 11.71 -5.66 4.68
C GLN A 25 10.72 -4.77 3.90
N SER A 26 9.80 -5.38 3.16
CA SER A 26 8.76 -4.68 2.38
C SER A 26 7.52 -4.31 3.20
N GLY A 27 7.30 -4.94 4.35
CA GLY A 27 6.11 -4.74 5.20
C GLY A 27 5.85 -3.27 5.56
N PRO A 28 6.85 -2.50 6.04
CA PRO A 28 6.67 -1.08 6.34
C PRO A 28 6.31 -0.23 5.11
N ALA A 29 6.91 -0.52 3.96
CA ALA A 29 6.61 0.17 2.71
C ALA A 29 5.21 -0.16 2.20
N ALA A 30 4.81 -1.44 2.26
CA ALA A 30 3.47 -1.88 1.89
C ALA A 30 2.39 -1.25 2.78
N ALA A 31 2.59 -1.26 4.10
CA ALA A 31 1.66 -0.64 5.06
C ALA A 31 1.48 0.86 4.79
N ALA A 32 2.56 1.57 4.50
CA ALA A 32 2.53 2.98 4.09
C ALA A 32 1.74 3.20 2.79
N SER A 33 1.94 2.34 1.79
CA SER A 33 1.19 2.40 0.52
C SER A 33 -0.30 2.15 0.71
N TYR A 34 -0.69 1.17 1.53
CA TYR A 34 -2.10 0.89 1.81
C TYR A 34 -2.80 2.08 2.49
N GLY A 35 -2.14 2.75 3.43
CA GLY A 35 -2.70 3.95 4.07
C GLY A 35 -2.99 5.08 3.08
N LEU A 36 -2.08 5.31 2.13
CA LEU A 36 -2.25 6.31 1.08
C LEU A 36 -3.38 5.94 0.11
N ILE A 37 -3.44 4.68 -0.34
CA ILE A 37 -4.51 4.18 -1.21
C ILE A 37 -5.88 4.37 -0.55
N VAL A 38 -6.01 3.96 0.72
CA VAL A 38 -7.27 4.11 1.46
C VAL A 38 -7.67 5.57 1.59
N SER A 39 -6.72 6.47 1.89
CA SER A 39 -7.01 7.90 2.00
C SER A 39 -7.50 8.49 0.67
N ILE A 40 -6.80 8.23 -0.43
CA ILE A 40 -7.20 8.72 -1.76
C ILE A 40 -8.58 8.19 -2.13
N LEU A 41 -8.81 6.88 -2.02
CA LEU A 41 -10.09 6.26 -2.37
C LEU A 41 -11.24 6.82 -1.52
N LEU A 42 -11.03 7.00 -0.21
CA LEU A 42 -12.05 7.51 0.69
C LEU A 42 -12.46 8.95 0.31
N PHE A 43 -11.48 9.85 0.14
CA PHE A 43 -11.78 11.24 -0.19
C PHE A 43 -12.29 11.42 -1.62
N THR A 44 -11.78 10.64 -2.58
CA THR A 44 -12.31 10.63 -3.96
C THR A 44 -13.74 10.10 -3.99
N PHE A 45 -14.06 9.05 -3.24
CA PHE A 45 -15.43 8.53 -3.15
C PHE A 45 -16.40 9.53 -2.54
N ILE A 46 -16.00 10.22 -1.47
CA ILE A 46 -16.80 11.28 -0.85
C ILE A 46 -17.01 12.44 -1.82
N GLY A 47 -15.96 12.89 -2.52
CA GLY A 47 -16.06 13.96 -3.51
C GLY A 47 -16.98 13.60 -4.68
N TRP A 48 -16.88 12.35 -5.16
CA TRP A 48 -17.76 11.83 -6.22
C TRP A 48 -19.22 11.75 -5.76
N TYR A 49 -19.46 11.29 -4.54
CA TYR A 49 -20.81 11.23 -3.99
C TYR A 49 -21.44 12.62 -3.89
N ILE A 50 -20.67 13.64 -3.51
CA ILE A 50 -21.17 15.02 -3.42
C ILE A 50 -21.41 15.61 -4.82
N ASP A 51 -20.48 15.44 -5.75
CA ASP A 51 -20.63 15.93 -7.13
C ASP A 51 -21.86 15.29 -7.82
N SER A 52 -22.08 13.99 -7.60
CA SER A 52 -23.21 13.25 -8.18
C SER A 52 -24.58 13.71 -7.67
N ASN A 53 -24.66 14.36 -6.50
CA ASN A 53 -25.92 14.87 -5.96
C ASN A 53 -26.23 16.31 -6.39
N ASN A 54 -25.23 17.05 -6.87
CA ASN A 54 -25.34 18.50 -7.14
C ASN A 54 -25.26 18.87 -8.62
N ASP A 55 -25.27 17.89 -9.55
CA ASP A 55 -25.02 18.09 -11.00
C ASP A 55 -23.80 18.98 -11.29
N THR A 56 -22.85 19.00 -10.34
CA THR A 56 -21.67 19.86 -10.41
C THR A 56 -20.61 19.12 -11.22
N SER A 57 -19.92 19.83 -12.12
CA SER A 57 -18.69 19.33 -12.76
C SER A 57 -17.79 18.68 -11.71
N PRO A 58 -16.95 17.67 -12.04
CA PRO A 58 -16.25 16.79 -11.09
C PRO A 58 -15.12 17.49 -10.29
N ILE A 59 -15.44 18.64 -9.71
CA ILE A 59 -14.58 19.60 -9.03
C ILE A 59 -14.43 19.17 -7.58
N MET A 60 -15.51 18.73 -6.91
CA MET A 60 -15.42 18.24 -5.54
C MET A 60 -14.65 16.93 -5.47
N THR A 61 -14.79 16.07 -6.48
CA THR A 61 -14.01 14.85 -6.68
C THR A 61 -12.53 15.17 -6.85
N LEU A 62 -12.19 16.18 -7.68
CA LEU A 62 -10.82 16.60 -7.91
C LEU A 62 -10.18 17.19 -6.64
N ILE A 63 -10.92 18.05 -5.91
CA ILE A 63 -10.48 18.60 -4.63
C ILE A 63 -10.29 17.48 -3.61
N GLY A 64 -11.25 16.56 -3.51
CA GLY A 64 -11.16 15.38 -2.64
C GLY A 64 -9.94 14.53 -2.94
N LEU A 65 -9.62 14.30 -4.22
CA LEU A 65 -8.42 13.57 -4.62
C LEU A 65 -7.14 14.27 -4.14
N VAL A 66 -7.01 15.57 -4.37
CA VAL A 66 -5.83 16.35 -3.94
C VAL A 66 -5.71 16.35 -2.41
N VAL A 67 -6.81 16.57 -1.70
CA VAL A 67 -6.86 16.56 -0.24
C VAL A 67 -6.51 15.18 0.32
N GLY A 68 -7.08 14.10 -0.23
CA GLY A 68 -6.77 12.72 0.15
C GLY A 68 -5.30 12.37 -0.11
N MET A 69 -4.72 12.89 -1.19
CA MET A 69 -3.29 12.74 -1.47
C MET A 69 -2.45 13.45 -0.40
N ILE A 70 -2.72 14.73 -0.11
CA ILE A 70 -1.99 15.50 0.92
C ILE A 70 -2.09 14.83 2.29
N ILE A 71 -3.29 14.42 2.71
CA ILE A 71 -3.52 13.76 3.99
C ILE A 71 -2.84 12.39 4.04
N GLY A 72 -2.95 11.58 2.98
CA GLY A 72 -2.30 10.27 2.88
C GLY A 72 -0.77 10.38 2.98
N PHE A 73 -0.17 11.32 2.25
CA PHE A 73 1.27 11.59 2.34
C PHE A 73 1.68 12.17 3.68
N TYR A 74 0.88 13.07 4.28
CA TYR A 74 1.15 13.59 5.61
C TYR A 74 1.18 12.47 6.64
N HIS A 75 0.21 11.56 6.58
CA HIS A 75 0.15 10.42 7.50
C HIS A 75 1.33 9.48 7.30
N LEU A 76 1.73 9.25 6.05
CA LEU A 76 2.90 8.46 5.65
C LEU A 76 4.20 9.05 6.23
N VAL A 77 4.45 10.34 5.99
CA VAL A 77 5.64 11.02 6.53
C VAL A 77 5.61 11.01 8.04
N LYS A 78 4.46 11.31 8.67
CA LYS A 78 4.32 11.29 10.13
C LYS A 78 4.60 9.91 10.71
N THR A 79 4.09 8.82 10.12
CA THR A 79 4.36 7.46 10.62
C THR A 79 5.83 7.08 10.43
N MET A 80 6.44 7.42 9.29
CA MET A 80 7.85 7.16 9.05
C MET A 80 8.77 7.94 10.00
N THR A 81 8.44 9.19 10.30
CA THR A 81 9.22 10.02 11.23
C THR A 81 8.97 9.64 12.69
N ALA A 82 7.73 9.28 13.06
CA ALA A 82 7.38 8.88 14.42
C ALA A 82 7.98 7.52 14.82
N ASN A 83 8.17 6.60 13.87
CA ASN A 83 8.80 5.30 14.13
C ASN A 83 10.33 5.36 14.35
N LYS A 84 10.89 6.58 14.48
CA LYS A 84 12.32 6.83 14.67
C LYS A 84 12.67 7.23 16.12
N TYR A 85 11.72 7.18 17.06
CA TYR A 85 11.94 7.45 18.49
C TYR A 85 11.38 6.33 19.36
#